data_AF-A0A932IPF1-F1
#
_entry.id   AF-A0A932IPF1-F1
#
_cell.length_a   1.000
_cell.length_b   1.000
_cell.length_c   1.000
_cell.angle_alpha   90.00
_cell.angle_beta   90.00
_cell.angle_gamma   90.00
#
_symmetry.space_group_name_H-M   'P 1'
#
loop_
_entity.id
_entity.type
_entity.pdbx_description
1 polymer ?
#
loop_
_entity_poly.entity_id
_entity_poly.type
_entity_poly.pdbx_seq_one_letter_code
_entity_poly.pdbx_strand_id
1 'polypeptide(L)' 'PYGATSPAMNAVIAACKTGGLLPFANFNRIHTTPACNITNTQATEGLAILDKALDIADQHTT' A
#
# COMPACT_ATOMS: atom_id res chain seq x y z
N PRO A 1 21.68 0.82 1.31
CA PRO A 1 22.01 -0.43 0.57
C PRO A 1 21.05 -0.63 -0.60
N TYR A 2 21.55 -1.02 -1.78
CA TYR A 2 20.69 -1.47 -2.88
C TYR A 2 19.91 -2.70 -2.40
N GLY A 3 18.58 -2.68 -2.54
CA GLY A 3 17.70 -3.73 -2.01
C GLY A 3 16.94 -3.35 -0.74
N ALA A 4 17.28 -2.22 -0.12
CA ALA A 4 16.65 -1.79 1.12
C ALA A 4 15.36 -0.98 0.86
N THR A 5 14.39 -1.17 1.74
CA THR A 5 13.19 -0.31 1.85
C THR A 5 13.51 0.93 2.70
N SER A 6 12.64 1.95 2.67
CA SER A 6 12.75 3.15 3.51
C SER A 6 11.81 3.07 4.73
N PRO A 7 12.07 3.85 5.80
CA PRO A 7 11.12 3.99 6.90
C PRO A 7 9.73 4.45 6.44
N ALA A 8 9.68 5.38 5.47
CA ALA A 8 8.45 5.83 4.83
C ALA A 8 7.67 4.67 4.18
N MET A 9 8.35 3.84 3.38
CA MET A 9 7.74 2.67 2.77
C MET A 9 7.22 1.67 3.81
N ASN A 10 7.97 1.43 4.90
CA ASN A 10 7.51 0.57 5.99
C ASN A 10 6.25 1.11 6.65
N ALA A 11 6.15 2.44 6.86
CA ALA A 11 4.98 3.08 7.43
C ALA A 11 3.75 2.94 6.53
N VAL A 12 3.90 3.15 5.21
CA VAL A 12 2.82 2.96 4.23
C VAL A 12 2.32 1.51 4.22
N ILE A 13 3.23 0.53 4.22
CA ILE A 13 2.85 -0.89 4.24
C ILE A 13 2.17 -1.26 5.56
N ALA A 14 2.59 -0.68 6.69
CA ALA A 14 1.91 -0.86 7.96
C ALA A 14 0.48 -0.27 7.93
N ALA A 15 0.31 0.92 7.36
CA ALA A 15 -1.01 1.54 7.19
C ALA A 15 -1.94 0.68 6.31
N CYS A 16 -1.43 0.13 5.19
CA CYS A 16 -2.18 -0.81 4.37
C CYS A 16 -2.67 -2.01 5.19
N LYS A 17 -1.76 -2.64 5.95
CA LYS A 17 -2.08 -3.82 6.78
C LYS A 17 -3.13 -3.51 7.85
N THR A 18 -3.00 -2.37 8.53
CA THR A 18 -4.00 -1.93 9.53
C THR A 18 -5.37 -1.69 8.90
N GLY A 19 -5.40 -1.18 7.66
CA GLY A 19 -6.63 -1.02 6.88
C GLY A 19 -7.21 -2.33 6.32
N GLY A 20 -6.54 -3.47 6.48
CA GLY A 20 -6.96 -4.77 5.96
C GLY A 20 -6.46 -5.09 4.54
N LEU A 21 -5.61 -4.25 3.96
CA LEU A 21 -4.98 -4.50 2.67
C LEU A 21 -3.59 -5.13 2.87
N LEU A 22 -3.34 -6.28 2.24
CA LEU A 22 -2.02 -6.91 2.21
C LEU A 22 -1.37 -6.72 0.83
N PRO A 23 -0.61 -5.63 0.60
CA PRO A 23 0.10 -5.43 -0.65
C PRO A 23 1.43 -6.18 -0.68
N PHE A 24 1.95 -6.40 -1.89
CA PHE A 24 3.35 -6.79 -2.09
C PHE A 24 4.19 -5.55 -2.37
N ALA A 25 5.31 -5.39 -1.66
CA ALA A 25 6.21 -4.25 -1.84
C ALA A 25 7.56 -4.72 -2.39
N ASN A 26 8.05 -4.01 -3.42
CA ASN A 26 9.37 -4.24 -3.99
C ASN A 26 10.12 -2.91 -4.11
N PHE A 27 11.07 -2.66 -3.20
CA PHE A 27 11.70 -1.36 -2.99
C PHE A 27 10.65 -0.26 -2.72
N ASN A 28 10.47 0.66 -3.65
CA ASN A 28 9.55 1.79 -3.61
C ASN A 28 8.27 1.55 -4.42
N ARG A 29 7.98 0.30 -4.81
CA ARG A 29 6.78 -0.06 -5.57
C ARG A 29 5.82 -0.86 -4.72
N ILE A 30 4.54 -0.53 -4.84
CA ILE A 30 3.43 -1.25 -4.21
C ILE A 30 2.65 -1.95 -5.32
N HIS A 31 2.49 -3.26 -5.18
CA HIS A 31 1.78 -4.09 -6.13
C HIS A 31 0.41 -4.46 -5.54
N THR A 32 -0.65 -4.05 -6.22
CA THR A 32 -2.04 -4.41 -5.91
C THR A 32 -2.56 -5.41 -6.93
N THR A 33 -2.41 -6.69 -6.61
CA THR A 33 -2.84 -7.81 -7.47
C THR A 33 -3.91 -8.62 -6.73
N PRO A 34 -5.17 -8.17 -6.72
CA PRO A 34 -6.25 -8.92 -6.08
C PRO A 34 -6.57 -10.21 -6.84
N ALA A 35 -7.37 -11.09 -6.22
CA ALA A 35 -7.89 -12.26 -6.91
C ALA A 35 -8.79 -11.87 -8.10
N CYS A 36 -8.78 -12.65 -9.18
CA CYS A 36 -9.54 -12.32 -10.40
C CYS A 36 -11.06 -12.42 -10.25
N ASN A 37 -11.56 -12.90 -9.09
CA ASN A 37 -12.97 -13.11 -8.80
C ASN A 37 -13.53 -12.15 -7.74
N ILE A 38 -12.79 -11.08 -7.38
CA ILE A 38 -13.33 -10.05 -6.49
C ILE A 38 -14.47 -9.28 -7.14
N THR A 39 -15.37 -8.75 -6.32
CA THR A 39 -16.43 -7.85 -6.76
C THR A 39 -15.89 -6.43 -6.99
N ASN A 40 -16.64 -5.61 -7.73
CA ASN A 40 -16.31 -4.19 -7.90
C ASN A 40 -16.23 -3.45 -6.54
N THR A 41 -17.12 -3.76 -5.60
CA THR A 41 -17.12 -3.15 -4.27
C THR A 41 -15.82 -3.46 -3.52
N GLN A 42 -15.38 -4.72 -3.52
CA GLN A 42 -14.11 -5.10 -2.89
C GLN A 42 -12.90 -4.43 -3.56
N ALA A 43 -12.94 -4.26 -4.89
CA ALA A 43 -11.89 -3.53 -5.61
C ALA A 43 -11.82 -2.07 -5.16
N THR A 44 -12.97 -1.39 -5.09
CA THR A 44 -13.06 0.00 -4.63
C THR A 44 -12.64 0.14 -3.16
N GLU A 45 -13.07 -0.75 -2.27
CA GLU A 45 -12.65 -0.77 -0.86
C GLU A 45 -11.13 -0.92 -0.72
N GLY A 46 -10.53 -1.87 -1.45
CA GLY A 46 -9.08 -2.07 -1.44
C GLY A 46 -8.31 -0.86 -1.94
N LEU A 47 -8.77 -0.21 -3.01
CA LEU A 47 -8.16 1.02 -3.53
C LEU A 47 -8.31 2.19 -2.57
N ALA A 48 -9.45 2.32 -1.88
CA ALA A 48 -9.65 3.36 -0.87
C ALA A 48 -8.75 3.18 0.36
N ILE A 49 -8.42 1.94 0.73
CA ILE A 49 -7.41 1.67 1.77
C ILE A 49 -6.02 2.08 1.28
N LEU A 50 -5.66 1.74 0.03
CA LEU A 50 -4.37 2.13 -0.55
C LEU A 50 -4.21 3.65 -0.60
N ASP A 51 -5.23 4.37 -1.06
CA ASP A 51 -5.26 5.83 -1.14
C ASP A 51 -4.94 6.47 0.22
N LYS A 52 -5.67 6.09 1.27
CA LYS A 52 -5.41 6.55 2.65
C LYS A 52 -4.02 6.17 3.16
N ALA A 53 -3.47 5.04 2.73
CA ALA A 53 -2.13 4.65 3.13
C ALA A 53 -1.06 5.52 2.44
N LEU A 54 -1.34 6.06 1.25
CA LEU A 54 -0.43 6.97 0.54
C LEU A 54 -0.36 8.36 1.18
N ASP A 55 -1.39 8.80 1.91
CA ASP A 55 -1.30 10.02 2.75
C ASP A 55 -0.13 9.96 3.76
N ILE A 56 0.26 8.76 4.20
CA ILE A 56 1.44 8.57 5.05
C ILE A 56 2.72 8.82 4.27
N ALA A 57 2.78 8.44 2.99
CA ALA A 57 3.92 8.71 2.12
C ALA A 57 4.10 10.22 1.91
N ASP A 58 2.99 10.95 1.73
CA ASP A 58 2.99 12.40 1.52
C ASP A 58 3.60 13.17 2.70
N GLN A 59 3.48 12.66 3.92
CA GLN A 59 4.11 13.23 5.12
C GLN A 59 5.65 13.14 5.12
N HIS A 60 6.24 12.38 4.19
CA HIS A 60 7.69 12.16 4.11
C HIS A 60 8.37 12.97 2.98
N THR A 61 7.64 13.85 2.29
CA THR A 61 8.17 14.78 1.29
C THR A 61 7.87 16.24 1.69
N THR A 62 8.65 17.19 1.17
CA THR A 62 8.53 18.64 1.44
C THR A 62 8.09 19.40 0.20
#